data_AF-A0A286U3H8-F1
#
_entry.id   AF-A0A286U3H8-F1
#
_cell.length_a   1.000
_cell.length_b   1.000
_cell.length_c   1.000
_cell.angle_alpha   90.00
_cell.angle_beta   90.00
_cell.angle_gamma   90.00
#
_symmetry.space_group_name_H-M   'P 1'
#
loop_
_entity.id
_entity.type
_entity.pdbx_description
1 polymer ?
#
loop_
_entity_poly.entity_id
_entity_poly.type
_entity_poly.pdbx_seq_one_letter_code
_entity_poly.pdbx_strand_id
1 'polypeptide(L)'
;MYRKNYHILALLIPLTLALFFGGCVTVQRLPEEQSEDAQVYIERCSSCHTIPHPSRLNFNHWKDKIAVMEGSQMPVIKTEEKEAILSYMRTESKKGFKIFKLRCGKCHLPPKQDEMEAEDWEQLIVVLDGKMPVFSEKERSSIIRYLQAYAKK
;
A
#
# COMPACT_ATOMS: atom_id res chain seq x y z
N MET A 1 46.09 -3.91 -38.60
CA MET A 1 45.03 -2.93 -38.27
C MET A 1 43.89 -3.62 -37.53
N TYR A 2 43.95 -3.70 -36.19
CA TYR A 2 42.92 -4.38 -35.38
C TYR A 2 42.48 -3.48 -34.19
N ARG A 3 42.13 -2.22 -34.48
CA ARG A 3 41.89 -1.18 -33.46
C ARG A 3 40.48 -0.59 -33.47
N LYS A 4 39.61 -1.03 -34.39
CA LYS A 4 38.29 -0.38 -34.62
C LYS A 4 37.12 -1.01 -33.86
N ASN A 5 37.22 -2.28 -33.44
CA ASN A 5 36.08 -3.00 -32.87
C ASN A 5 35.94 -2.86 -31.34
N TYR A 6 36.99 -2.43 -30.64
CA TYR A 6 36.94 -2.22 -29.18
C TYR A 6 36.19 -0.95 -28.77
N HIS A 7 36.10 0.05 -29.65
CA HIS A 7 35.40 1.30 -29.35
C HIS A 7 33.87 1.14 -29.34
N ILE A 8 33.33 0.27 -30.18
CA ILE A 8 31.88 0.00 -30.24
C ILE A 8 31.44 -0.83 -29.02
N LEU A 9 32.24 -1.84 -28.63
CA LEU A 9 32.01 -2.62 -27.41
C LEU A 9 32.17 -1.77 -26.14
N ALA A 10 33.15 -0.84 -26.09
CA ALA A 10 33.37 0.03 -24.94
C ALA A 10 32.25 1.07 -24.71
N LEU A 11 31.46 1.41 -25.73
CA LEU A 11 30.34 2.37 -25.62
C LEU A 11 28.98 1.71 -25.34
N LEU A 12 28.81 0.42 -25.68
CA LEU A 12 27.55 -0.31 -25.42
C LEU A 12 27.42 -0.81 -23.98
N ILE A 13 28.54 -1.06 -23.31
CA ILE A 13 28.60 -1.50 -21.90
C ILE A 13 28.07 -0.42 -20.93
N PRO A 14 28.47 0.87 -21.01
CA PRO A 14 27.93 1.89 -20.11
C PRO A 14 26.46 2.23 -20.39
N LEU A 15 25.99 2.10 -21.64
CA LEU A 15 24.60 2.38 -22.02
C LEU A 15 23.62 1.34 -21.47
N THR A 16 24.02 0.07 -21.43
CA THR A 16 23.22 -1.01 -20.83
C THR A 16 23.24 -0.95 -19.31
N LEU A 17 24.36 -0.54 -18.69
CA LEU A 17 24.44 -0.33 -17.24
C LEU A 17 23.49 0.79 -16.76
N ALA A 18 23.35 1.88 -17.52
CA ALA A 18 22.49 3.00 -17.15
C ALA A 18 20.99 2.66 -17.12
N LEU A 19 20.54 1.70 -17.94
CA LEU A 19 19.14 1.27 -17.98
C LEU A 19 18.74 0.37 -16.80
N PHE A 20 19.70 -0.27 -16.11
CA PHE A 20 19.41 -1.16 -14.98
C PHE A 20 19.08 -0.43 -13.66
N PHE A 21 19.50 0.83 -13.50
CA PHE A 21 19.29 1.59 -12.25
C PHE A 21 18.05 2.50 -12.28
N GLY A 22 17.29 2.51 -13.38
CA GLY A 22 16.09 3.35 -13.54
C GLY A 22 14.81 2.81 -12.88
N GLY A 23 14.89 1.72 -12.13
CA GLY A 23 13.76 1.19 -11.38
C GLY A 23 13.39 2.14 -10.24
N CYS A 24 12.39 2.99 -10.45
CA CYS A 24 11.81 3.82 -9.41
C CYS A 24 11.08 2.91 -8.41
N VAL A 25 11.78 2.43 -7.38
CA VAL A 25 11.13 1.76 -6.24
C VAL A 25 10.36 2.83 -5.48
N THR A 26 9.06 2.92 -5.75
CA THR A 26 8.14 3.73 -4.96
C THR A 26 8.12 3.18 -3.54
N VAL A 27 8.91 3.80 -2.65
CA VAL A 27 8.90 3.50 -1.23
C VAL A 27 7.55 3.95 -0.66
N GLN A 28 6.63 2.99 -0.50
CA GLN A 28 5.34 3.24 0.09
C GLN A 28 5.50 3.58 1.58
N ARG A 29 5.27 4.84 1.96
CA ARG A 29 5.25 5.24 3.38
C ARG A 29 4.12 4.56 4.13
N LEU A 30 4.45 3.87 5.22
CA LEU A 30 3.49 3.24 6.11
C LEU A 30 3.06 4.22 7.20
N PRO A 31 1.80 4.16 7.65
CA PRO A 31 1.34 5.03 8.73
C PRO A 31 1.95 4.59 10.06
N GLU A 32 2.32 5.55 10.92
CA GLU A 32 2.93 5.27 12.24
C GLU A 32 4.12 4.29 12.16
N GLU A 33 4.95 4.39 11.12
CA GLU A 33 6.06 3.46 10.86
C GLU A 33 7.05 3.31 12.03
N GLN A 34 7.12 4.30 12.93
CA GLN A 34 7.99 4.27 14.11
C GLN A 34 7.36 3.60 15.34
N SER A 35 6.10 3.18 15.28
CA SER A 35 5.46 2.45 16.38
C SER A 35 6.02 1.02 16.50
N GLU A 36 6.05 0.48 17.72
CA GLU A 36 6.55 -0.88 17.99
C GLU A 36 5.83 -1.94 17.14
N ASP A 37 4.50 -1.90 17.12
CA ASP A 37 3.69 -2.82 16.31
C ASP A 37 3.96 -2.68 14.80
N ALA A 38 4.21 -1.45 14.31
CA ALA A 38 4.56 -1.22 12.91
C ALA A 38 5.94 -1.79 12.57
N GLN A 39 6.90 -1.71 13.47
CA GLN A 39 8.24 -2.26 13.27
C GLN A 39 8.20 -3.80 13.17
N VAL A 40 7.41 -4.47 14.02
CA VAL A 40 7.19 -5.92 13.90
C VAL A 40 6.54 -6.27 12.56
N TYR A 41 5.53 -5.49 12.14
CA TYR A 41 4.90 -5.66 10.84
C TYR A 41 5.90 -5.48 9.68
N ILE A 42 6.73 -4.44 9.73
CA ILE A 42 7.76 -4.16 8.73
C ILE A 42 8.76 -5.30 8.65
N GLU A 43 9.32 -5.71 9.78
CA GLU A 43 10.31 -6.79 9.86
C GLU A 43 9.74 -8.10 9.29
N ARG A 44 8.54 -8.49 9.73
CA ARG A 44 7.97 -9.79 9.35
C ARG A 44 7.45 -9.79 7.91
N CYS A 45 6.72 -8.76 7.49
CA CYS A 45 6.02 -8.76 6.21
C CYS A 45 6.86 -8.24 5.02
N SER A 46 8.02 -7.66 5.26
CA SER A 46 8.99 -7.33 4.20
C SER A 46 9.93 -8.48 3.83
N SER A 47 9.93 -9.56 4.61
CA SER A 47 10.87 -10.68 4.46
C SER A 47 10.72 -11.47 3.15
N CYS A 48 9.52 -11.46 2.55
CA CYS A 48 9.23 -12.28 1.36
C CYS A 48 8.77 -11.49 0.13
N HIS A 49 8.12 -10.34 0.32
CA HIS A 49 7.59 -9.51 -0.76
C HIS A 49 7.52 -8.05 -0.35
N THR A 50 7.22 -7.15 -1.29
CA THR A 50 6.91 -5.74 -0.98
C THR A 50 5.81 -5.66 0.06
N ILE A 51 6.03 -4.85 1.09
CA ILE A 51 5.12 -4.78 2.22
C ILE A 51 3.77 -4.16 1.83
N PRO A 52 2.65 -4.86 2.05
CA PRO A 52 1.34 -4.30 1.73
C PRO A 52 0.99 -3.10 2.61
N HIS A 53 0.19 -2.17 2.11
CA HIS A 53 -0.35 -1.10 2.96
C HIS A 53 -1.37 -1.68 3.96
N PRO A 54 -1.33 -1.34 5.27
CA PRO A 54 -2.25 -1.90 6.26
C PRO A 54 -3.71 -1.50 6.03
N SER A 55 -3.98 -0.36 5.39
CA SER A 55 -5.34 0.06 5.03
C SER A 55 -5.90 -0.61 3.78
N ARG A 56 -5.17 -1.51 3.11
CA ARG A 56 -5.64 -2.13 1.85
C ARG A 56 -6.73 -3.20 2.06
N LEU A 57 -6.91 -3.68 3.28
CA LEU A 57 -7.95 -4.61 3.69
C LEU A 57 -8.57 -4.13 5.01
N ASN A 58 -9.82 -4.51 5.27
CA ASN A 58 -10.39 -4.37 6.60
C ASN A 58 -9.73 -5.37 7.59
N PHE A 59 -9.91 -5.14 8.89
CA PHE A 59 -9.27 -5.95 9.93
C PHE A 59 -9.60 -7.45 9.84
N ASN A 60 -10.84 -7.82 9.51
CA ASN A 60 -11.24 -9.23 9.43
C ASN A 60 -10.54 -9.93 8.25
N HIS A 61 -10.52 -9.29 7.08
CA HIS A 61 -9.79 -9.80 5.93
C HIS A 61 -8.28 -9.91 6.18
N TRP A 62 -7.71 -9.01 6.99
CA TRP A 62 -6.32 -9.13 7.44
C TRP A 62 -6.09 -10.35 8.32
N LYS A 63 -6.98 -10.60 9.29
CA LYS A 63 -6.90 -11.82 10.12
C LYS A 63 -6.89 -13.08 9.26
N ASP A 64 -7.81 -13.16 8.30
CA ASP A 64 -7.92 -14.31 7.40
C ASP A 64 -6.65 -14.46 6.55
N LYS A 65 -6.11 -13.35 6.02
CA LYS A 65 -4.90 -13.37 5.21
C LYS A 65 -3.68 -13.84 5.99
N ILE A 66 -3.52 -13.39 7.24
CA ILE A 66 -2.41 -13.80 8.12
C ILE A 66 -2.50 -15.29 8.46
N ALA A 67 -3.70 -15.79 8.75
CA ALA A 67 -3.91 -17.23 9.00
C ALA A 67 -3.49 -18.09 7.79
N VAL A 68 -3.78 -17.65 6.57
CA VAL A 68 -3.33 -18.32 5.34
C VAL A 68 -1.80 -18.26 5.19
N MET A 69 -1.17 -17.13 5.51
CA MET A 69 0.27 -16.96 5.41
C MET A 69 1.03 -17.87 6.39
N GLU A 70 0.56 -18.00 7.63
CA GLU A 70 1.13 -18.89 8.66
C GLU A 70 1.13 -20.36 8.23
N GLY A 71 0.08 -20.80 7.53
CA GLY A 71 -0.06 -22.20 7.14
C GLY A 71 0.79 -22.63 5.93
N SER A 72 1.29 -21.70 5.12
CA SER A 72 1.79 -22.04 3.77
C SER A 72 2.98 -21.21 3.26
N GLN A 73 3.20 -19.98 3.73
CA GLN A 73 4.03 -19.00 3.01
C GLN A 73 4.98 -18.17 3.89
N MET A 74 4.86 -18.21 5.21
CA MET A 74 5.74 -17.46 6.13
C MET A 74 6.54 -18.39 7.04
N PRO A 75 7.77 -17.98 7.44
CA PRO A 75 8.42 -18.52 8.62
C PRO A 75 7.49 -18.42 9.83
N VAL A 76 7.59 -19.36 10.76
CA VAL A 76 6.77 -19.39 11.99
C VAL A 76 6.87 -18.04 12.71
N ILE A 77 5.80 -17.25 12.66
CA ILE A 77 5.65 -16.02 13.45
C ILE A 77 5.32 -16.41 14.89
N LYS A 78 6.00 -15.80 15.86
CA LYS A 78 5.69 -16.02 17.27
C LYS A 78 4.33 -15.42 17.61
N THR A 79 3.64 -15.98 18.60
CA THR A 79 2.32 -15.47 19.05
C THR A 79 2.33 -13.97 19.34
N GLU A 80 3.37 -13.46 20.01
CA GLU A 80 3.52 -12.04 20.33
C GLU A 80 3.63 -11.16 19.07
N GLU A 81 4.37 -11.63 18.07
CA GLU A 81 4.57 -10.91 16.81
C GLU A 81 3.28 -10.88 15.99
N LYS A 82 2.52 -11.97 16.02
CA LYS A 82 1.19 -12.04 15.40
C LYS A 82 0.24 -11.03 16.04
N GLU A 83 0.21 -10.95 17.36
CA GLU A 83 -0.63 -9.99 18.07
C GLU A 83 -0.24 -8.54 17.77
N ALA A 84 1.06 -8.24 17.70
CA ALA A 84 1.56 -6.93 17.29
C ALA A 84 1.11 -6.57 15.86
N ILE A 85 1.26 -7.49 14.90
CA ILE A 85 0.80 -7.30 13.52
C ILE A 85 -0.72 -7.05 13.49
N LEU A 86 -1.52 -7.85 14.20
CA LEU A 86 -2.97 -7.69 14.24
C LEU A 86 -3.39 -6.39 14.94
N SER A 87 -2.67 -5.97 15.98
CA SER A 87 -2.86 -4.69 16.66
C SER A 87 -2.64 -3.51 15.70
N TYR A 88 -1.53 -3.51 14.97
CA TYR A 88 -1.24 -2.51 13.95
C TYR A 88 -2.34 -2.47 12.88
N MET A 89 -2.72 -3.62 12.31
CA MET A 89 -3.76 -3.72 11.30
C MET A 89 -5.11 -3.21 11.81
N ARG A 90 -5.48 -3.53 13.06
CA ARG A 90 -6.73 -3.05 13.67
C ARG A 90 -6.74 -1.52 13.78
N THR A 91 -5.62 -0.93 14.18
CA THR A 91 -5.50 0.52 14.35
C THR A 91 -5.58 1.23 13.00
N GLU A 92 -4.79 0.77 12.03
CA GLU A 92 -4.66 1.45 10.74
C GLU A 92 -5.86 1.23 9.81
N SER A 93 -6.49 0.07 9.86
CA SER A 93 -7.75 -0.18 9.11
C SER A 93 -8.92 0.65 9.65
N LYS A 94 -8.96 0.92 10.97
CA LYS A 94 -9.97 1.80 11.59
C LYS A 94 -9.77 3.27 11.24
N LYS A 95 -8.52 3.73 11.09
CA LYS A 95 -8.22 5.13 10.74
C LYS A 95 -8.79 5.51 9.38
N GLY A 96 -8.63 4.67 8.35
CA GLY A 96 -9.20 4.89 7.02
C GLY A 96 -10.73 5.06 7.06
N PHE A 97 -11.43 4.15 7.75
CA PHE A 97 -12.87 4.24 7.94
C PHE A 97 -13.30 5.50 8.71
N LYS A 98 -12.58 5.87 9.77
CA LYS A 98 -12.90 7.07 10.57
C LYS A 98 -12.75 8.35 9.75
N ILE A 99 -11.67 8.47 8.97
CA ILE A 99 -11.43 9.61 8.08
C ILE A 99 -12.52 9.65 7.01
N PHE A 100 -12.84 8.51 6.39
CA PHE A 100 -13.95 8.42 5.43
C PHE A 100 -15.28 8.87 6.06
N LYS A 101 -15.65 8.36 7.24
CA LYS A 101 -16.90 8.73 7.93
C LYS A 101 -16.96 10.23 8.27
N LEU A 102 -15.84 10.82 8.68
CA LEU A 102 -15.75 12.24 9.02
C LEU A 102 -15.88 13.15 7.79
N ARG A 103 -15.28 12.74 6.66
CA ARG A 103 -15.13 13.57 5.46
C ARG A 103 -16.19 13.32 4.41
N CYS A 104 -16.51 12.06 4.14
CA CYS A 104 -17.36 11.61 3.04
C CYS A 104 -18.71 11.09 3.56
N GLY A 105 -18.71 10.32 4.65
CA GLY A 105 -19.89 9.64 5.21
C GLY A 105 -20.93 10.54 5.88
N LYS A 106 -20.83 11.87 5.75
CA LYS A 106 -21.79 12.84 6.29
C LYS A 106 -22.99 13.06 5.36
N CYS A 107 -22.80 12.87 4.06
CA CYS A 107 -23.83 13.18 3.06
C CYS A 107 -24.48 11.91 2.52
N HIS A 108 -23.69 10.87 2.26
CA HIS A 108 -24.18 9.59 1.78
C HIS A 108 -23.27 8.44 2.25
N LEU A 109 -23.77 7.21 2.14
CA LEU A 109 -22.97 6.00 2.28
C LEU A 109 -22.11 5.79 1.03
N PRO A 110 -20.96 5.11 1.13
CA PRO A 110 -20.20 4.75 -0.06
C PRO A 110 -21.04 3.88 -1.00
N PRO A 111 -20.82 3.96 -2.32
CA PRO A 111 -21.40 3.04 -3.31
C PRO A 111 -21.15 1.60 -2.90
N LYS A 112 -22.02 0.69 -3.35
CA LYS A 112 -21.85 -0.72 -3.04
C LYS A 112 -20.58 -1.26 -3.70
N GLN A 113 -20.04 -2.32 -3.12
CA GLN A 113 -18.77 -2.94 -3.49
C GLN A 113 -18.71 -3.44 -4.95
N ASP A 114 -19.84 -3.51 -5.64
CA ASP A 114 -19.98 -3.98 -7.02
C ASP A 114 -20.25 -2.87 -8.05
N GLU A 115 -20.28 -1.60 -7.61
CA GLU A 115 -20.69 -0.47 -8.45
C GLU A 115 -19.52 0.32 -9.07
N MET A 116 -18.27 0.12 -8.62
CA MET A 116 -17.09 0.84 -9.13
C MET A 116 -15.80 0.02 -9.07
N GLU A 117 -14.92 0.22 -10.06
CA GLU A 117 -13.57 -0.35 -10.13
C GLU A 117 -12.58 0.41 -9.22
N ALA A 118 -11.51 -0.25 -8.78
CA ALA A 118 -10.55 0.31 -7.82
C ALA A 118 -9.79 1.54 -8.34
N GLU A 119 -9.54 1.59 -9.65
CA GLU A 119 -8.81 2.64 -10.35
C GLU A 119 -9.66 3.92 -10.51
N ASP A 120 -10.99 3.78 -10.57
CA ASP A 120 -11.92 4.89 -10.75
C ASP A 120 -11.99 5.81 -9.52
N TRP A 121 -11.64 5.28 -8.34
CA TRP A 121 -11.67 6.01 -7.08
C TRP A 121 -10.64 7.15 -6.99
N GLU A 122 -9.49 7.00 -7.66
CA GLU A 122 -8.47 8.04 -7.69
C GLU A 122 -8.95 9.28 -8.46
N GLN A 123 -9.73 9.05 -9.51
CA GLN A 123 -10.32 10.08 -10.36
C GLN A 123 -11.52 10.74 -9.69
N LEU A 124 -12.37 9.96 -9.00
CA LEU A 124 -13.58 10.48 -8.35
C LEU A 124 -13.28 11.45 -7.20
N ILE A 125 -12.19 11.21 -6.46
CA ILE A 125 -11.76 12.07 -5.34
C ILE A 125 -11.25 13.44 -5.82
N VAL A 126 -10.93 13.59 -7.12
CA VAL A 126 -10.59 14.88 -7.74
C VAL A 126 -11.84 15.72 -8.07
N VAL A 127 -13.03 15.11 -8.13
CA VAL A 127 -14.28 15.76 -8.59
C VAL A 127 -15.11 16.39 -7.46
N LEU A 128 -14.73 16.23 -6.19
CA LEU A 128 -15.40 16.87 -5.06
C LEU A 128 -15.02 18.36 -4.91
N ASP A 129 -15.08 19.11 -6.01
CA ASP A 129 -14.82 20.54 -6.04
C ASP A 129 -16.11 21.35 -5.90
N GLY A 130 -16.00 22.41 -5.10
CA GLY A 130 -17.07 23.32 -4.72
C GLY A 130 -17.32 23.41 -3.20
N LYS A 131 -16.32 23.89 -2.44
CA LYS A 131 -16.36 24.34 -1.01
C LYS A 131 -15.97 23.35 0.11
N MET A 132 -15.36 22.21 -0.19
CA MET A 132 -14.76 21.38 0.86
C MET A 132 -13.27 21.71 1.04
N PRO A 133 -12.74 21.76 2.29
CA PRO A 133 -11.32 21.96 2.50
C PRO A 133 -10.54 20.81 1.88
N VAL A 134 -9.64 21.15 0.96
CA VAL A 134 -8.70 20.25 0.28
C VAL A 134 -8.14 19.26 1.29
N PHE A 135 -8.38 17.96 1.08
CA PHE A 135 -7.79 16.92 1.91
C PHE A 135 -6.27 17.11 1.91
N SER A 136 -5.61 16.97 3.05
CA SER A 136 -4.16 16.78 3.02
C SER A 136 -3.84 15.52 2.19
N GLU A 137 -2.68 15.47 1.55
CA GLU A 137 -2.25 14.28 0.77
C GLU A 137 -2.36 12.96 1.57
N LYS A 138 -2.12 13.03 2.89
CA LYS A 138 -2.27 11.90 3.82
C LYS A 138 -3.73 11.48 3.98
N GLU A 139 -4.65 12.43 4.14
CA GLU A 139 -6.09 12.14 4.22
C GLU A 139 -6.61 11.60 2.88
N ARG A 140 -6.23 12.22 1.75
CA ARG A 140 -6.59 11.77 0.41
C ARG A 140 -6.19 10.31 0.18
N SER A 141 -4.93 9.99 0.46
CA SER A 141 -4.40 8.63 0.34
C SER A 141 -5.12 7.63 1.25
N SER A 142 -5.50 8.04 2.46
CA SER A 142 -6.22 7.17 3.40
C SER A 142 -7.65 6.86 2.94
N ILE A 143 -8.33 7.85 2.34
CA ILE A 143 -9.69 7.72 1.82
C ILE A 143 -9.70 6.86 0.55
N ILE A 144 -8.81 7.12 -0.42
CA ILE A 144 -8.67 6.32 -1.65
C ILE A 144 -8.47 4.84 -1.29
N ARG A 145 -7.50 4.55 -0.40
CA ARG A 145 -7.21 3.17 0.01
C ARG A 145 -8.37 2.50 0.73
N TYR A 146 -9.09 3.24 1.57
CA TYR A 146 -10.32 2.72 2.16
C TYR A 146 -11.32 2.35 1.07
N LEU A 147 -11.61 3.25 0.12
CA LEU A 147 -12.58 2.97 -0.94
C LEU A 147 -12.17 1.79 -1.83
N GLN A 148 -10.90 1.70 -2.22
CA GLN A 148 -10.35 0.57 -2.98
C GLN A 148 -10.47 -0.77 -2.24
N ALA A 149 -10.30 -0.79 -0.91
CA ALA A 149 -10.45 -2.01 -0.12
C ALA A 149 -11.90 -2.54 -0.09
N TYR A 150 -12.88 -1.70 -0.42
CA TYR A 150 -14.30 -2.02 -0.50
C TYR A 150 -14.83 -1.90 -1.94
N ALA A 151 -13.97 -1.73 -2.95
CA ALA A 151 -14.34 -1.71 -4.36
C ALA A 151 -14.45 -3.12 -4.94
N LYS A 152 -14.95 -3.20 -6.17
CA LYS A 152 -15.04 -4.45 -6.92
C LYS A 152 -13.62 -4.91 -7.27
N LYS A 153 -13.42 -6.23 -7.30
CA LYS A 153 -12.15 -6.85 -7.71
C LYS A 153 -12.24 -7.34 -9.14
#